data_AF-A0A3M2UNG3-F1
#
_entry.id   AF-A0A3M2UNG3-F1
#
_cell.length_a   1.000
_cell.length_b   1.000
_cell.length_c   1.000
_cell.angle_alpha   90.00
_cell.angle_beta   90.00
_cell.angle_gamma   90.00
#
_symmetry.space_group_name_H-M   'P 1'
#
loop_
_entity.id
_entity.type
_entity.pdbx_description
1 polymer ?
#
loop_
_entity_poly.entity_id
_entity_poly.type
_entity_poly.pdbx_seq_one_letter_code
_entity_poly.pdbx_strand_id
1 'polypeptide(L)' 'ERIKWNFTKFLIGQDGKLVKRFAPLTKPEELTDEIEALLR' A
#
# COMPACT_ATOMS: atom_id res chain seq x y z
N GLU A 1 1.74 2.50 14.75
CA GLU A 1 1.00 3.66 14.20
C GLU A 1 -0.49 3.33 14.09
N ARG A 2 -1.42 4.14 14.62
CA ARG A 2 -2.86 3.80 14.69
C ARG A 2 -3.58 3.97 13.35
N ILE A 3 -4.64 3.19 13.09
CA ILE A 3 -5.56 3.43 11.96
C ILE A 3 -6.55 4.49 12.42
N LYS A 4 -6.47 5.69 11.84
CA LYS A 4 -7.26 6.86 12.26
C LYS A 4 -8.58 6.98 11.49
N TRP A 5 -8.67 6.37 10.32
CA TRP A 5 -9.80 6.50 9.40
C TRP A 5 -9.91 5.30 8.46
N ASN A 6 -11.08 5.11 7.87
CA ASN A 6 -11.35 4.09 6.87
C ASN A 6 -10.46 4.29 5.62
N PHE A 7 -10.19 3.20 4.91
CA PHE A 7 -9.40 3.17 3.67
C PHE A 7 -7.90 3.44 3.79
N THR A 8 -7.28 3.24 4.97
CA THR A 8 -5.82 3.08 5.02
C THR A 8 -5.44 1.81 4.25
N LYS A 9 -4.48 1.87 3.33
CA LYS A 9 -4.07 0.72 2.51
C LYS A 9 -2.66 0.25 2.88
N PHE A 10 -2.41 -1.05 2.73
CA PHE A 10 -1.11 -1.67 3.03
C PHE A 10 -0.71 -2.57 1.85
N LEU A 11 0.51 -2.39 1.37
CA LEU A 11 1.12 -3.24 0.35
C LEU A 11 1.98 -4.29 1.04
N ILE A 12 1.64 -5.55 0.84
CA ILE A 12 2.32 -6.71 1.40
C ILE A 12 3.04 -7.44 0.27
N GLY A 13 4.31 -7.76 0.47
CA GLY A 13 5.16 -8.46 -0.49
C GLY A 13 4.85 -9.96 -0.55
N GLN A 14 5.40 -10.64 -1.55
CA GLN A 14 5.25 -12.09 -1.72
C GLN A 14 5.83 -12.90 -0.56
N ASP A 15 6.80 -12.33 0.16
CA ASP A 15 7.39 -12.90 1.38
C ASP A 15 6.53 -12.66 2.64
N GLY A 16 5.35 -12.06 2.48
CA GLY A 16 4.43 -11.71 3.57
C GLY A 16 4.84 -10.49 4.38
N LYS A 17 5.92 -9.78 4.02
CA LYS A 17 6.35 -8.58 4.75
C LYS A 17 5.64 -7.32 4.28
N LEU A 18 5.47 -6.38 5.21
CA LEU A 18 4.96 -5.05 4.89
C LEU A 18 5.99 -4.29 4.05
N VAL A 19 5.58 -3.88 2.85
CA VAL A 19 6.41 -3.06 1.96
C VAL A 19 6.11 -1.59 2.19
N LYS A 20 4.83 -1.20 2.17
CA LYS A 20 4.43 0.21 2.26
C LYS A 20 3.04 0.37 2.86
N ARG A 21 2.82 1.50 3.55
CA ARG A 21 1.51 1.95 4.04
C ARG A 21 1.12 3.23 3.31
N PHE A 22 -0.13 3.31 2.89
CA PHE A 22 -0.70 4.47 2.20
C PHE A 22 -1.79 5.12 3.03
N ALA A 23 -1.81 6.46 3.02
CA ALA A 23 -2.82 7.24 3.71
C ALA A 23 -4.21 7.01 3.07
N PRO A 24 -5.31 7.18 3.83
CA PRO A 24 -6.67 7.03 3.34
C PRO A 24 -7.00 7.78 2.04
N LEU A 25 -6.48 9.00 1.92
CA LEU A 25 -6.75 9.90 0.79
C LEU A 25 -5.89 9.63 -0.44
N THR A 26 -4.89 8.73 -0.33
CA THR A 26 -4.07 8.32 -1.48
C THR A 26 -4.98 7.69 -2.53
N LYS A 27 -4.92 8.18 -3.76
CA LYS A 27 -5.77 7.67 -4.83
C LYS A 27 -5.30 6.29 -5.28
N PRO A 28 -6.19 5.42 -5.77
CA PRO A 28 -5.81 4.08 -6.23
C PRO A 28 -4.77 4.09 -7.35
N GLU A 29 -4.82 5.07 -8.25
CA GLU A 29 -3.93 5.13 -9.42
C GLU A 29 -2.47 5.34 -8.99
N GLU A 30 -2.24 6.02 -7.88
CA GLU A 30 -0.92 6.26 -7.28
C GLU A 30 -0.30 4.99 -6.66
N LEU A 31 -1.06 3.91 -6.50
CA LEU A 31 -0.57 2.62 -5.99
C LEU A 31 0.09 1.78 -7.09
N THR A 32 -0.26 2.04 -8.36
CA THR A 32 0.07 1.17 -9.50
C THR A 32 1.57 0.94 -9.63
N ASP A 33 2.36 2.01 -9.66
CA ASP A 33 3.82 1.93 -9.83
C ASP A 33 4.49 1.10 -8.72
N GLU A 34 4.00 1.23 -7.48
CA GLU A 34 4.53 0.49 -6.32
C GLU A 34 4.17 -1.00 -6.38
N ILE A 35 3.00 -1.33 -6.90
CA ILE A 35 2.57 -2.73 -7.08
C ILE A 35 3.36 -3.37 -8.22
N GLU A 36 3.47 -2.68 -9.37
CA GLU A 36 4.21 -3.19 -10.55
C GLU A 36 5.69 -3.42 -10.24
N ALA A 37 6.31 -2.57 -9.42
CA ALA A 37 7.68 -2.73 -8.97
C ALA A 37 7.92 -4.07 -8.22
N LEU A 38 6.89 -4.66 -7.60
CA LEU A 38 6.97 -5.93 -6.89
C LEU A 38 6.62 -7.16 -7.75
N LEU A 39 6.19 -6.95 -8.99
CA LEU A 39 5.84 -8.01 -9.93
C LEU A 39 6.95 -8.33 -10.95
N ARG A 40 7.99 -7.48 -10.98
CA ARG A 40 9.22 -7.71 -11.77
C ARG A 40 10.16 -8.64 -11.02
#